data_AF-V6HYA0-F1
#
_entry.id   AF-V6HYA0-F1
#
_cell.length_a   1.000
_cell.length_b   1.000
_cell.length_c   1.000
_cell.angle_alpha   90.00
_cell.angle_beta   90.00
_cell.angle_gamma   90.00
#
_symmetry.space_group_name_H-M   'P 1'
#
loop_
_entity.id
_entity.type
_entity.pdbx_description
1 polymer ?
#
loop_
_entity_poly.entity_id
_entity_poly.type
_entity_poly.pdbx_seq_one_letter_code
_entity_poly.pdbx_strand_id
1 'polypeptide(L)'
;MLVFLLALTSCTKQVKVKVHVDTGVTVEILGPHKYRLVAIGGASSSSVEENDLFKMKNTSCVAAKSIAAYKLEELEPEQKNRLFFMEAIDTKYIDDGAYCQITFRYELPVPKKQP
;
A
#
# COMPACT_ATOMS: atom_id res chain seq x y z
N MET A 1 4.82 -44.62 -44.42
CA MET A 1 5.81 -43.84 -43.67
C MET A 1 5.10 -42.73 -42.91
N LEU A 2 5.03 -42.90 -41.58
CA LEU A 2 4.94 -41.86 -40.54
C LEU A 2 5.96 -40.73 -40.87
N VAL A 3 5.76 -39.42 -40.69
CA VAL A 3 5.26 -38.66 -39.54
C VAL A 3 4.94 -37.23 -40.03
N PHE A 4 3.73 -36.73 -39.78
CA PHE A 4 3.43 -35.29 -39.81
C PHE A 4 3.60 -34.74 -38.39
N LEU A 5 4.73 -34.09 -38.09
CA LEU A 5 4.95 -33.36 -36.84
C LEU A 5 4.92 -31.85 -37.16
N LEU A 6 3.70 -31.31 -37.14
CA LEU A 6 3.47 -29.86 -37.09
C LEU A 6 3.85 -29.37 -35.69
N ALA A 7 5.05 -28.81 -35.56
CA ALA A 7 5.47 -28.06 -34.39
C ALA A 7 4.73 -26.71 -34.34
N LEU A 8 3.46 -26.73 -33.94
CA LEU A 8 2.75 -25.55 -33.46
C LEU A 8 3.17 -25.31 -32.00
N THR A 9 4.39 -24.80 -31.80
CA THR A 9 4.75 -24.19 -30.52
C THR A 9 3.98 -22.88 -30.43
N SER A 10 2.71 -22.95 -30.01
CA SER A 10 1.96 -21.78 -29.61
C SER A 10 2.76 -21.08 -28.52
N CYS A 11 3.32 -19.92 -28.86
CA CYS A 11 3.70 -18.92 -27.87
C CYS A 11 2.42 -18.48 -27.18
N THR A 12 1.99 -19.23 -26.17
CA THR A 12 1.02 -18.74 -25.19
C THR A 12 1.76 -17.65 -24.42
N LYS A 13 1.80 -16.43 -24.96
CA LYS A 13 2.10 -15.24 -24.17
C LYS A 13 1.05 -15.26 -23.06
N GLN A 14 1.42 -15.73 -21.88
CA GLN A 14 0.61 -15.59 -20.68
C GLN A 14 0.32 -14.10 -20.58
N VAL A 15 -0.89 -13.70 -20.95
CA VAL A 15 -1.39 -12.37 -20.67
C VAL A 15 -1.56 -12.36 -19.16
N LYS A 16 -0.50 -11.95 -18.44
CA LYS A 16 -0.62 -11.59 -17.02
C LYS A 16 -1.62 -10.44 -16.96
N VAL A 17 -2.85 -10.75 -16.58
CA VAL A 17 -3.87 -9.75 -16.28
C VAL A 17 -3.30 -8.93 -15.12
N LYS A 18 -2.86 -7.70 -15.41
CA LYS A 18 -2.42 -6.78 -14.36
C LYS A 18 -3.65 -6.40 -13.54
N VAL A 19 -3.60 -6.67 -12.24
CA VAL A 19 -4.66 -6.26 -11.32
C VAL A 19 -4.60 -4.74 -11.22
N HIS A 20 -5.67 -4.05 -11.62
CA HIS A 20 -5.79 -2.62 -11.38
C HIS A 20 -6.22 -2.42 -9.93
N VAL A 21 -5.36 -1.77 -9.13
CA VAL A 21 -5.62 -1.42 -7.74
C VAL A 21 -5.58 0.09 -7.60
N ASP A 22 -6.65 0.66 -7.04
CA ASP A 22 -6.73 2.09 -6.76
C ASP A 22 -5.79 2.44 -5.60
N THR A 23 -4.81 3.32 -5.86
CA THR A 23 -3.92 3.86 -4.82
C THR A 23 -4.59 5.03 -4.11
N GLY A 24 -4.36 5.17 -2.82
CA GLY A 24 -4.95 6.25 -2.02
C GLY A 24 -5.05 5.88 -0.56
N VAL A 25 -5.90 6.58 0.17
CA VAL A 25 -6.15 6.30 1.59
C VAL A 25 -7.63 6.48 1.90
N THR A 26 -8.19 5.48 2.55
CA THR A 26 -9.52 5.54 3.14
C THR A 26 -9.38 5.80 4.64
N VAL A 27 -10.19 6.70 5.17
CA VAL A 27 -10.18 7.08 6.58
C VAL A 27 -11.50 6.72 7.22
N GLU A 28 -11.44 5.94 8.29
CA GLU A 28 -12.56 5.68 9.18
C GLU A 28 -12.36 6.48 10.48
N ILE A 29 -13.33 7.32 10.83
CA ILE A 29 -13.31 8.13 12.05
C ILE A 29 -13.89 7.30 13.19
N LEU A 30 -13.07 6.98 14.19
CA LEU A 30 -13.45 6.15 15.33
C LEU A 30 -13.80 7.00 16.57
N GLY A 31 -13.49 8.29 16.54
CA GLY A 31 -13.75 9.25 17.61
C GLY A 31 -12.92 10.52 17.46
N PRO A 32 -12.98 11.46 18.42
CA PRO A 32 -12.13 12.65 18.42
C PRO A 32 -10.66 12.26 18.42
N HIS A 33 -9.89 12.70 17.42
CA HIS A 33 -8.48 12.37 17.23
C HIS A 33 -8.19 10.85 17.21
N LYS A 34 -9.14 10.06 16.72
CA LYS A 34 -9.03 8.60 16.57
C LYS A 34 -9.43 8.18 15.16
N TYR A 35 -8.49 7.59 14.43
CA TYR A 35 -8.69 7.20 13.04
C TYR A 35 -8.16 5.81 12.77
N ARG A 36 -8.82 5.11 11.85
CA ARG A 36 -8.24 3.98 11.14
C ARG A 36 -8.00 4.41 9.70
N LEU A 37 -6.75 4.36 9.26
CA LEU A 37 -6.36 4.71 7.89
C LEU A 37 -5.99 3.43 7.14
N VAL A 38 -6.62 3.18 6.01
CA VAL A 38 -6.23 2.09 5.10
C VAL A 38 -5.63 2.74 3.87
N ALA A 39 -4.29 2.67 3.76
CA ALA A 39 -3.55 3.30 2.66
C ALA A 39 -3.01 2.24 1.70
N ILE A 40 -3.16 2.50 0.41
CA ILE A 40 -2.65 1.67 -0.69
C ILE A 40 -1.69 2.50 -1.53
N GLY A 41 -0.45 2.05 -1.63
CA GLY A 41 0.60 2.64 -2.45
C GLY A 41 1.02 1.71 -3.58
N GLY A 42 1.37 2.29 -4.73
CA GLY A 42 1.93 1.58 -5.88
C GLY A 42 3.46 1.62 -5.88
N ALA A 43 4.09 0.57 -6.39
CA ALA A 43 5.52 0.48 -6.59
C ALA A 43 6.02 1.52 -7.61
N SER A 44 7.29 1.90 -7.52
CA SER A 44 7.87 2.80 -8.52
C SER A 44 7.90 2.13 -9.90
N SER A 45 7.67 2.91 -10.97
CA SER A 45 7.71 2.39 -12.34
C SER A 45 9.03 1.67 -12.64
N SER A 46 10.16 2.22 -12.19
CA SER A 46 11.47 1.60 -12.33
C SER A 46 11.56 0.21 -11.73
N SER A 47 11.02 0.01 -10.51
CA SER A 47 11.05 -1.30 -9.85
C SER A 47 10.17 -2.34 -10.56
N VAL A 48 9.08 -1.88 -11.19
CA VAL A 48 8.20 -2.72 -12.01
C VAL A 48 8.86 -3.09 -13.34
N GLU A 49 9.51 -2.13 -14.00
CA GLU A 49 10.22 -2.33 -15.26
C GLU A 49 11.41 -3.28 -15.10
N GLU A 50 12.14 -3.18 -13.99
CA GLU A 50 13.24 -4.07 -13.61
C GLU A 50 12.76 -5.45 -13.14
N ASN A 51 11.45 -5.61 -12.89
CA ASN A 51 10.85 -6.81 -12.26
C ASN A 51 11.55 -7.18 -10.94
N ASP A 52 11.99 -6.18 -10.17
CA ASP A 52 12.67 -6.36 -8.89
C ASP A 52 11.62 -6.43 -7.77
N LEU A 53 11.25 -7.65 -7.38
CA LEU A 53 10.24 -7.91 -6.34
C LEU A 53 10.57 -7.23 -5.00
N PHE A 54 11.85 -7.13 -4.65
CA PHE A 54 12.26 -6.52 -3.39
C PHE A 54 12.07 -5.00 -3.44
N LYS A 55 12.52 -4.35 -4.53
CA LYS A 55 12.29 -2.91 -4.72
C LYS A 55 10.82 -2.58 -4.87
N MET A 56 10.02 -3.42 -5.54
CA MET A 56 8.58 -3.21 -5.67
C MET A 56 7.91 -3.20 -4.30
N LYS A 57 8.13 -4.22 -3.47
CA LYS A 57 7.59 -4.30 -2.11
C LYS A 57 8.00 -3.10 -1.24
N ASN A 58 9.26 -2.70 -1.33
CA ASN A 58 9.75 -1.55 -0.57
C ASN A 58 9.10 -0.24 -1.03
N THR A 59 9.15 0.06 -2.33
CA THR A 59 8.67 1.35 -2.86
C THR A 59 7.16 1.50 -2.72
N SER A 60 6.38 0.44 -2.92
CA SER A 60 4.93 0.47 -2.72
C SER A 60 4.54 0.74 -1.27
N CYS A 61 5.20 0.10 -0.29
CA CYS A 61 4.92 0.37 1.13
C CYS A 61 5.39 1.75 1.58
N VAL A 62 6.50 2.27 1.03
CA VAL A 62 6.92 3.65 1.26
C VAL A 62 5.87 4.62 0.75
N ALA A 63 5.35 4.41 -0.47
CA ALA A 63 4.27 5.22 -1.02
C ALA A 63 3.00 5.16 -0.13
N ALA A 64 2.58 3.97 0.32
CA ALA A 64 1.43 3.81 1.20
C ALA A 64 1.60 4.57 2.54
N LYS A 65 2.80 4.50 3.14
CA LYS A 65 3.14 5.26 4.37
C LYS A 65 3.07 6.77 4.14
N SER A 66 3.62 7.26 3.03
CA SER A 66 3.58 8.69 2.70
C SER A 66 2.15 9.17 2.51
N ILE A 67 1.32 8.43 1.76
CA ILE A 67 -0.10 8.78 1.55
C ILE A 67 -0.85 8.84 2.89
N ALA A 68 -0.64 7.87 3.78
CA ALA A 68 -1.25 7.89 5.11
C ALA A 68 -0.77 9.08 5.96
N ALA A 69 0.53 9.38 5.92
CA ALA A 69 1.13 10.49 6.65
C ALA A 69 0.58 11.86 6.19
N TYR A 70 0.51 12.09 4.89
CA TYR A 70 -0.10 13.30 4.32
C TYR A 70 -1.58 13.42 4.69
N LYS A 71 -2.32 12.31 4.70
CA LYS A 71 -3.72 12.36 5.11
C LYS A 71 -3.88 12.68 6.60
N LEU A 72 -3.01 12.13 7.44
CA LEU A 72 -3.00 12.45 8.86
C LEU A 72 -2.60 13.92 9.11
N GLU A 73 -1.75 14.50 8.26
CA GLU A 73 -1.44 15.94 8.27
C GLU A 73 -2.66 16.82 8.04
N GLU A 74 -3.51 16.45 7.09
CA GLU A 74 -4.77 17.16 6.82
C GLU A 74 -5.77 17.02 7.98
N LEU A 75 -5.80 15.86 8.63
CA LEU A 75 -6.73 15.58 9.73
C LEU A 75 -6.28 16.23 11.05
N GLU A 76 -4.97 16.31 11.28
CA GLU A 76 -4.35 16.74 12.54
C GLU A 76 -3.26 17.81 12.32
N PRO A 77 -3.58 18.97 11.71
CA PRO A 77 -2.61 19.98 11.33
C PRO A 77 -1.86 20.58 12.54
N GLU A 78 -2.57 20.74 13.66
CA GLU A 78 -2.03 21.32 14.89
C GLU A 78 -1.13 20.36 15.68
N GLN A 79 -1.19 19.06 15.38
CA GLN A 79 -0.44 18.05 16.14
C GLN A 79 0.95 17.81 15.53
N LYS A 80 1.97 18.45 16.10
CA LYS A 80 3.38 18.38 15.62
C LYS A 80 3.95 16.96 15.59
N ASN A 81 3.56 16.11 16.55
CA ASN A 81 4.07 14.74 16.68
C ASN A 81 3.06 13.68 16.22
N ARG A 82 2.14 14.01 15.31
CA ARG A 82 1.04 13.11 14.88
C ARG A 82 1.53 11.72 14.43
N LEU A 83 2.64 11.63 13.70
CA LEU A 83 3.17 10.36 13.23
C LEU A 83 3.64 9.43 14.36
N PHE A 84 4.01 9.98 15.52
CA PHE A 84 4.38 9.18 16.70
C PHE A 84 3.19 8.38 17.25
N PHE A 85 1.97 8.89 17.09
CA PHE A 85 0.74 8.25 17.55
C PHE A 85 0.07 7.39 16.46
N MET A 86 0.72 7.27 15.29
CA MET A 86 0.23 6.45 14.18
C MET A 86 0.97 5.11 14.16
N GLU A 87 0.24 4.02 14.39
CA GLU A 87 0.75 2.67 14.46
C GLU A 87 0.28 1.85 13.25
N ALA A 88 1.18 1.13 12.58
CA ALA A 88 0.81 0.18 11.55
C ALA A 88 0.31 -1.12 12.20
N ILE A 89 -0.94 -1.50 11.94
CA ILE A 89 -1.57 -2.68 12.54
C ILE A 89 -1.63 -3.88 11.59
N ASP A 90 -1.59 -3.66 10.27
CA ASP A 90 -1.60 -4.71 9.26
C ASP A 90 -0.89 -4.24 7.99
N THR A 91 -0.26 -5.16 7.26
CA THR A 91 0.42 -4.89 5.99
C THR A 91 0.20 -6.05 5.03
N LYS A 92 -0.29 -5.75 3.82
CA LYS A 92 -0.58 -6.71 2.77
C LYS A 92 0.08 -6.29 1.47
N TYR A 93 0.78 -7.23 0.83
CA TYR A 93 1.30 -7.06 -0.52
C TYR A 93 0.29 -7.59 -1.53
N ILE A 94 0.10 -6.86 -2.63
CA ILE A 94 -0.80 -7.21 -3.72
C ILE A 94 0.02 -7.23 -5.01
N ASP A 95 -0.32 -8.15 -5.92
CA ASP A 95 0.33 -8.31 -7.23
C ASP A 95 1.87 -8.39 -7.13
N ASP A 96 2.36 -9.41 -6.41
CA ASP A 96 3.80 -9.67 -6.15
C ASP A 96 4.57 -8.51 -5.48
N GLY A 97 3.85 -7.52 -4.92
CA GLY A 97 4.43 -6.34 -4.28
C GLY A 97 4.40 -5.09 -5.14
N ALA A 98 3.78 -5.14 -6.32
CA ALA A 98 3.48 -3.96 -7.12
C ALA A 98 2.57 -2.97 -6.36
N TYR A 99 1.79 -3.46 -5.39
CA TYR A 99 1.06 -2.62 -4.45
C TYR A 99 1.25 -3.09 -3.01
N CYS A 100 1.16 -2.15 -2.09
CA CYS A 100 1.19 -2.40 -0.65
C CYS A 100 0.02 -1.69 0.00
N GLN A 101 -0.81 -2.45 0.73
CA GLN A 101 -1.84 -1.94 1.59
C GLN A 101 -1.34 -1.97 3.04
N ILE A 102 -1.40 -0.83 3.73
CA ILE A 102 -1.09 -0.74 5.16
C ILE A 102 -2.32 -0.20 5.87
N THR A 103 -2.71 -0.88 6.95
CA THR A 103 -3.72 -0.36 7.87
C THR A 103 -3.00 0.29 9.04
N PHE A 104 -3.32 1.54 9.33
CA PHE A 104 -2.84 2.29 10.48
C PHE A 104 -3.97 2.55 11.47
N ARG A 105 -3.62 2.55 12.75
CA ARG A 105 -4.41 3.11 13.84
C ARG A 105 -3.73 4.40 14.31
N TYR A 106 -4.48 5.48 14.38
CA TYR A 106 -4.06 6.71 15.02
C TYR A 106 -4.94 6.99 16.23
N GLU A 107 -4.33 7.29 17.38
CA GLU A 107 -5.04 7.70 18.58
C GLU A 107 -4.20 8.70 19.38
N LEU A 108 -4.72 9.91 19.52
CA LEU A 108 -4.11 10.91 20.39
C LEU A 108 -4.52 10.65 21.86
N PRO A 109 -3.57 10.51 22.81
CA PRO A 109 -3.90 10.34 24.21
C PRO A 109 -4.54 11.61 24.76
N VAL A 110 -5.69 11.46 25.44
CA VAL A 110 -6.35 12.57 26.12
C VAL A 110 -5.51 12.97 27.33
N PRO A 111 -5.15 14.26 27.51
CA PRO A 111 -4.50 14.72 28.72
C PRO A 111 -5.37 14.31 29.93
N LYS A 112 -4.82 13.50 30.83
CA LYS A 112 -5.48 13.23 32.11
C LYS A 112 -5.62 14.57 32.81
N LYS A 113 -6.85 15.04 33.03
CA LYS A 113 -7.09 16.19 33.92
C LYS A 113 -6.39 15.88 35.24
N GLN A 114 -5.42 16.71 35.62
CA GLN A 114 -4.87 16.65 36.97
C GLN A 114 -6.02 16.91 37.95
N PRO A 115 -6.16 16.12 39.02
CA PRO A 115 -7.20 16.31 40.03
C PRO A 115 -7.07 17.65 40.74
#